data_AF-A0A6G8CL93-F1
#
_entry.id   AF-A0A6G8CL93-F1
#
_cell.length_a   1.000
_cell.length_b   1.000
_cell.length_c   1.000
_cell.angle_alpha   90.00
_cell.angle_beta   90.00
_cell.angle_gamma   90.00
#
_symmetry.space_group_name_H-M   'P 1'
#
loop_
_entity.id
_entity.type
_entity.pdbx_description
1 polymer ?
#
loop_
_entity_poly.entity_id
_entity_poly.type
_entity_poly.pdbx_seq_one_letter_code
_entity_poly.pdbx_strand_id
1 'polypeptide(L)'
;METASLTFTLKRGQPQMLCTSDLHSLRCTQGTMQLEWEQRGIHFQHVLYGGGMPWEPRDLPAGTWVRLGVIGQASATLVQESPVQESSNGDLLESLLRALASALHMPTIFTKRNGRTG
;
A
#
# COMPACT_ATOMS: atom_id res chain seq x y z
N MET A 1 -4.89 -20.81 -1.91
CA MET A 1 -4.81 -19.34 -2.00
C MET A 1 -3.40 -18.86 -1.69
N GLU A 2 -2.70 -18.41 -2.73
CA GLU A 2 -1.39 -17.75 -2.64
C GLU A 2 -1.58 -16.28 -2.27
N THR A 3 -0.69 -15.71 -1.46
CA THR A 3 -0.71 -14.27 -1.16
C THR A 3 0.68 -13.68 -1.35
N ALA A 4 0.75 -12.52 -2.01
CA ALA A 4 1.96 -11.72 -2.08
C ALA A 4 1.71 -10.38 -1.40
N SER A 5 2.67 -9.92 -0.61
CA SER A 5 2.60 -8.65 0.09
C SER A 5 3.92 -7.91 0.08
N LEU A 6 3.81 -6.58 0.16
CA LEU A 6 4.95 -5.70 0.31
C LEU A 6 4.80 -4.93 1.63
N THR A 7 5.75 -5.12 2.53
CA THR A 7 5.82 -4.41 3.82
C THR A 7 6.86 -3.30 3.75
N PHE A 8 6.54 -2.11 4.22
CA PHE A 8 7.49 -0.99 4.27
C PHE A 8 7.18 -0.03 5.41
N THR A 9 8.19 0.71 5.87
CA THR A 9 8.08 1.63 7.00
C THR A 9 8.41 3.05 6.59
N LEU A 10 7.41 3.92 6.67
CA LEU A 10 7.55 5.35 6.45
C LEU A 10 8.02 6.03 7.73
N LYS A 11 8.86 7.06 7.59
CA LYS A 11 9.27 7.94 8.68
C LYS A 11 8.55 9.29 8.60
N ARG A 12 8.31 9.89 9.76
CA ARG A 12 7.78 11.26 9.83
C ARG A 12 8.71 12.23 9.12
N GLY A 13 8.13 13.12 8.32
CA GLY A 13 8.86 14.09 7.49
C GLY A 13 9.37 13.54 6.15
N GLN A 14 9.13 12.26 5.84
CA GLN A 14 9.49 11.64 4.57
C GLN A 14 8.23 11.12 3.86
N PRO A 15 7.36 12.01 3.35
CA PRO A 15 6.17 11.58 2.65
C PRO A 15 6.53 10.81 1.36
N GLN A 16 5.64 9.94 0.91
CA GLN A 16 5.77 9.23 -0.37
C GLN A 16 4.55 9.46 -1.24
N MET A 17 4.77 9.50 -2.54
CA MET A 17 3.70 9.58 -3.54
C MET A 17 3.51 8.21 -4.15
N LEU A 18 2.29 7.69 -4.09
CA LEU A 18 1.92 6.42 -4.73
C LEU A 18 0.76 6.65 -5.69
N CYS A 19 0.77 5.95 -6.81
CA CYS A 19 -0.31 5.99 -7.79
C CYS A 19 -1.35 4.92 -7.45
N THR A 20 -2.65 5.23 -7.51
CA THR A 20 -3.72 4.24 -7.27
C THR A 20 -3.67 3.06 -8.23
N SER A 21 -3.06 3.22 -9.40
CA SER A 21 -2.83 2.11 -10.34
C SER A 21 -1.88 1.04 -9.80
N ASP A 22 -1.03 1.40 -8.84
CA ASP A 22 -0.05 0.51 -8.20
C ASP A 22 -0.54 -0.02 -6.84
N LEU A 23 -1.71 0.45 -6.38
CA LEU A 23 -2.27 0.16 -5.07
C LEU A 23 -3.52 -0.72 -5.20
N HIS A 24 -3.55 -1.81 -4.43
CA HIS A 24 -4.75 -2.66 -4.34
C HIS A 24 -5.42 -2.54 -2.97
N SER A 25 -4.70 -2.90 -1.91
CA SER A 25 -5.14 -2.76 -0.53
C SER A 25 -3.97 -2.35 0.32
N LEU A 26 -4.13 -1.30 1.13
CA LEU A 26 -3.09 -0.74 1.98
C LEU A 26 -3.54 -0.78 3.44
N ARG A 27 -2.78 -1.50 4.28
CA ARG A 27 -3.08 -1.62 5.70
C ARG A 27 -1.94 -1.07 6.54
N CYS A 28 -2.27 -0.18 7.47
CA CYS A 28 -1.33 0.25 8.50
C CYS A 28 -1.32 -0.79 9.62
N THR A 29 -0.17 -1.46 9.84
CA THR A 29 -0.02 -2.45 10.91
C THR A 29 0.52 -1.83 12.19
N GLN A 30 1.23 -0.71 12.08
CA GLN A 30 1.79 0.02 13.23
C GLN A 30 1.86 1.52 12.95
N GLY A 31 1.60 2.33 13.97
CA GLY A 31 1.67 3.80 13.88
C GLY A 31 0.38 4.40 13.33
N THR A 32 0.46 5.60 12.78
CA THR A 32 -0.69 6.33 12.23
C THR A 32 -0.26 7.06 10.97
N MET A 33 -1.09 6.96 9.94
CA MET A 33 -0.80 7.48 8.62
C MET A 33 -1.93 8.35 8.13
N GLN A 34 -1.57 9.42 7.44
CA GLN A 34 -2.47 10.25 6.66
C GLN A 34 -2.25 9.95 5.18
N LEU A 35 -3.33 9.69 4.48
CA LEU A 35 -3.42 9.64 3.02
C LEU A 35 -4.04 10.94 2.56
N GLU A 36 -3.43 11.61 1.59
CA GLU A 36 -3.95 12.85 1.01
C GLU A 36 -3.98 12.73 -0.50
N TRP A 37 -5.04 13.20 -1.15
CA TRP A 37 -5.14 13.24 -2.62
C TRP A 37 -6.05 14.39 -3.06
N GLU A 38 -5.89 14.79 -4.33
CA GLU A 38 -6.75 15.79 -4.95
C GLU A 38 -7.61 15.15 -6.05
N GLN A 39 -8.89 15.49 -6.09
CA GLN A 39 -9.79 15.08 -7.16
C GLN A 39 -10.68 16.25 -7.56
N ARG A 40 -10.61 16.65 -8.83
CA ARG A 40 -11.39 17.78 -9.40
C ARG A 40 -11.20 19.09 -8.61
N GLY A 41 -9.99 19.35 -8.12
CA GLY A 41 -9.65 20.55 -7.33
C GLY A 41 -10.10 20.49 -5.87
N ILE A 42 -10.62 19.35 -5.39
CA ILE A 42 -11.00 19.15 -3.98
C ILE A 42 -9.93 18.29 -3.30
N HIS A 43 -9.42 18.75 -2.17
CA HIS A 43 -8.45 18.03 -1.34
C HIS A 43 -9.19 17.06 -0.39
N PHE A 44 -8.79 15.81 -0.43
CA PHE A 44 -9.31 14.75 0.43
C PHE A 44 -8.22 14.22 1.34
N GLN A 45 -8.64 13.76 2.52
CA GLN A 45 -7.76 13.16 3.50
C GLN A 45 -8.41 11.93 4.14
N HIS A 46 -7.60 10.92 4.42
CA HIS A 46 -8.00 9.72 5.13
C HIS A 46 -6.90 9.29 6.12
N VAL A 47 -7.28 8.71 7.26
CA VAL A 47 -6.33 8.30 8.30
C VAL A 47 -6.36 6.81 8.51
N LEU A 48 -5.20 6.16 8.39
CA LEU A 48 -5.00 4.75 8.71
C LEU A 48 -4.35 4.60 10.08
N TYR A 49 -4.99 3.84 10.96
CA TYR A 49 -4.46 3.49 12.28
C TYR A 49 -3.82 2.10 12.26
N GLY A 50 -2.75 1.93 13.03
CA GLY A 50 -2.09 0.63 13.22
C GLY A 50 -3.05 -0.41 13.80
N GLY A 51 -3.20 -1.53 13.09
CA GLY A 51 -4.16 -2.58 13.45
C GLY A 51 -5.60 -2.27 13.01
N GLY A 52 -5.82 -1.18 12.27
CA GLY A 52 -7.09 -0.83 11.68
C GLY A 52 -7.43 -1.64 10.42
N MET A 53 -8.60 -1.34 9.86
CA MET A 53 -9.05 -1.94 8.60
C MET A 53 -8.16 -1.51 7.43
N PRO A 54 -7.97 -2.39 6.44
CA PRO A 54 -7.29 -2.00 5.20
C PRO A 54 -8.08 -0.92 4.46
N TRP A 55 -7.35 -0.03 3.79
CA TRP A 55 -7.90 0.95 2.87
C TRP A 55 -7.69 0.50 1.44
N GLU A 56 -8.72 0.65 0.62
CA GLU A 56 -8.72 0.25 -0.78
C GLU A 56 -9.14 1.44 -1.64
N PRO A 57 -8.40 1.78 -2.71
CA PRO A 57 -8.70 2.94 -3.55
C PRO A 57 -9.86 2.68 -4.52
N ARG A 58 -10.88 1.90 -4.13
CA ARG A 58 -11.98 1.47 -5.02
C ARG A 58 -12.76 2.63 -5.62
N ASP A 59 -12.94 3.69 -4.84
CA ASP A 59 -13.70 4.87 -5.22
C ASP A 59 -12.83 5.95 -5.88
N LEU A 60 -11.52 5.69 -6.02
CA LEU A 60 -10.59 6.61 -6.66
C LEU A 60 -10.38 6.22 -8.13
N PRO A 61 -10.33 7.19 -9.05
CA PRO A 61 -9.90 6.94 -10.41
C PRO A 61 -8.53 6.27 -10.45
N ALA A 62 -8.32 5.36 -11.40
CA ALA A 62 -6.98 4.86 -11.71
C ALA A 62 -6.08 6.03 -12.14
N GLY A 63 -4.82 6.05 -11.69
CA GLY A 63 -3.89 7.14 -11.96
C GLY A 63 -3.92 8.29 -10.94
N THR A 64 -4.79 8.25 -9.94
CA THR A 64 -4.79 9.25 -8.86
C THR A 64 -3.52 9.11 -8.01
N TRP A 65 -2.83 10.22 -7.80
CA TRP A 65 -1.67 10.27 -6.92
C TRP A 65 -2.11 10.52 -5.48
N VAL A 66 -1.65 9.65 -4.59
CA VAL A 66 -1.93 9.69 -3.16
C VAL A 66 -0.63 9.92 -2.42
N ARG A 67 -0.62 10.94 -1.56
CA ARG A 67 0.49 11.25 -0.66
C ARG A 67 0.30 10.51 0.64
N LEU A 68 1.29 9.73 1.03
CA LEU A 68 1.35 9.01 2.30
C LEU A 68 2.25 9.78 3.27
N GLY A 69 1.74 10.11 4.46
CA GLY A 69 2.48 10.82 5.50
C GLY A 69 2.27 10.21 6.88
N VAL A 70 3.33 10.13 7.70
CA VAL A 70 3.21 9.68 9.09
C VAL A 70 2.75 10.84 9.97
N ILE A 71 1.75 10.62 10.82
CA ILE A 71 1.24 11.59 11.79
C ILE A 71 1.35 11.06 13.22
N GLY A 72 1.57 11.95 14.18
CA GLY A 72 1.71 11.59 15.61
C GLY A 72 3.06 10.94 15.93
N GLN A 73 3.29 9.69 15.52
CA GLN A 73 4.49 8.92 15.87
C GLN A 73 5.69 9.22 14.96
N ALA A 74 6.85 8.62 15.26
CA ALA A 74 8.08 8.76 14.47
C ALA A 74 8.04 7.99 13.13
N SER A 75 7.27 6.90 13.07
CA SER A 75 7.14 6.05 11.88
C SER A 75 5.81 5.32 11.85
N ALA A 76 5.42 4.85 10.67
CA ALA A 76 4.30 3.95 10.48
C ALA A 76 4.68 2.82 9.51
N THR A 77 4.22 1.61 9.80
CA THR A 77 4.48 0.42 8.98
C THR A 77 3.21 0.04 8.22
N LEU A 78 3.38 -0.16 6.92
CA LEU A 78 2.33 -0.51 5.99
C LEU A 78 2.57 -1.89 5.41
N VAL A 79 1.47 -2.53 5.06
CA VAL A 79 1.46 -3.71 4.22
C VAL A 79 0.53 -3.42 3.05
N GLN A 80 1.06 -3.50 1.84
CA GLN A 80 0.23 -3.64 0.66
C GLN A 80 -0.05 -5.13 0.42
N GLU A 81 -1.33 -5.48 0.37
CA GLU A 81 -1.79 -6.81 0.02
C GLU A 81 -2.52 -6.79 -1.31
N SER A 82 -2.31 -7.83 -2.10
CA SER A 82 -3.18 -8.12 -3.24
C SER A 82 -3.60 -9.59 -3.17
N PRO A 83 -4.89 -9.89 -3.25
CA PRO A 83 -5.37 -11.25 -3.31
C PRO A 83 -4.99 -11.84 -4.66
N VAL A 84 -4.17 -12.90 -4.67
CA VAL A 84 -3.96 -13.71 -5.88
C VAL A 84 -5.26 -14.48 -6.10
N GLN A 85 -6.11 -13.99 -7.02
CA GLN A 85 -7.14 -14.87 -7.58
C GLN A 85 -6.42 -15.95 -8.39
N GLU A 86 -6.82 -17.21 -8.19
CA GLU A 86 -6.28 -18.42 -8.82
C GLU A 86 -6.50 -18.40 -10.34
N SER A 87 -5.77 -17.56 -11.05
CA SER A 87 -5.72 -17.56 -12.51
C SER A 87 -4.51 -16.76 -12.96
N SER A 88 -3.51 -17.44 -13.54
CA SER A 88 -2.53 -16.93 -14.53
C SER A 88 -1.74 -15.62 -14.27
N ASN A 89 -1.97 -14.92 -13.16
CA ASN A 89 -1.53 -13.54 -12.92
C ASN A 89 -0.54 -13.43 -11.75
N GLY A 90 -0.06 -14.56 -11.21
CA GLY A 90 0.93 -14.56 -10.12
C GLY A 90 2.19 -13.76 -10.47
N ASP A 91 2.65 -13.88 -11.72
CA ASP A 91 3.82 -13.14 -12.23
C ASP A 91 3.54 -11.64 -12.38
N LEU A 92 2.31 -11.26 -12.77
CA LEU A 92 1.91 -9.85 -12.88
C LEU A 92 1.84 -9.19 -11.51
N LEU A 93 1.35 -9.90 -10.49
CA LEU A 93 1.27 -9.35 -9.14
C LEU A 93 2.66 -9.16 -8.53
N GLU A 94 3.53 -10.15 -8.66
CA GLU A 94 4.90 -10.04 -8.18
C GLU A 94 5.63 -8.89 -8.90
N SER A 95 5.40 -8.72 -10.20
CA SER A 95 5.92 -7.59 -10.97
C SER A 95 5.41 -6.25 -10.46
N LEU A 96 4.12 -6.14 -10.12
CA LEU A 96 3.52 -4.92 -9.56
C LEU A 96 4.13 -4.57 -8.19
N LEU A 97 4.23 -5.54 -7.29
CA LEU A 97 4.79 -5.33 -5.95
C LEU A 97 6.29 -4.99 -6.03
N ARG A 98 7.03 -5.56 -7.00
CA ARG A 98 8.42 -5.19 -7.27
C ARG A 98 8.54 -3.78 -7.86
N ALA A 99 7.65 -3.40 -8.78
CA ALA A 99 7.61 -2.05 -9.33
C ALA A 99 7.34 -1.02 -8.22
N LEU A 100 6.37 -1.31 -7.34
CA LEU A 100 6.09 -0.48 -6.17
C LEU A 100 7.28 -0.39 -5.22
N ALA A 101 7.95 -1.52 -4.94
CA ALA A 101 9.17 -1.53 -4.14
C ALA A 101 10.27 -0.65 -4.73
N SER A 102 10.38 -0.58 -6.07
CA SER A 102 11.36 0.29 -6.74
C SER A 102 10.98 1.78 -6.70
N ALA A 103 9.69 2.09 -6.66
CA ALA A 103 9.18 3.46 -6.53
C ALA A 103 9.29 3.99 -5.10
N LEU A 104 9.20 3.10 -4.11
CA LEU A 104 9.42 3.41 -2.71
C LEU A 104 10.93 3.60 -2.47
N HIS A 105 11.38 4.84 -2.29
CA HIS A 105 12.79 5.16 -2.00
C HIS A 105 13.19 4.80 -0.55
N MET A 106 12.85 3.59 -0.09
CA MET A 106 13.08 3.10 1.26
C MET A 106 13.22 1.56 1.28
N PRO A 107 13.70 0.97 2.38
CA PRO A 107 13.71 -0.47 2.54
C PRO A 107 12.30 -1.07 2.53
N THR A 108 12.09 -2.10 1.71
CA THR A 108 10.83 -2.85 1.61
C THR A 108 11.07 -4.34 1.77
N ILE A 109 10.13 -5.06 2.38
CA ILE A 109 10.16 -6.52 2.54
C ILE A 109 9.04 -7.12 1.69
N PHE A 110 9.43 -7.89 0.68
CA PHE A 110 8.50 -8.68 -0.13
C PHE A 110 8.28 -10.05 0.53
N THR A 111 7.02 -10.44 0.73
CA THR A 111 6.65 -11.76 1.27
C THR A 111 5.68 -12.46 0.34
N LYS A 112 5.96 -13.73 0.01
CA LYS A 112 5.10 -14.58 -0.82
C LYS A 112 4.74 -15.83 -0.01
N ARG A 113 3.45 -16.09 0.18
CA ARG A 113 2.94 -17.27 0.86
C ARG A 113 2.21 -18.14 -0.14
N ASN A 114 2.83 -19.26 -0.52
CA ASN A 114 2.18 -20.26 -1.33
C ASN A 114 1.19 -21.02 -0.45
N GLY A 115 -0.10 -20.91 -0.76
CA GLY A 115 -1.13 -21.70 -0.10
C GLY A 115 -1.05 -23.16 -0.52
N ARG A 116 -0.04 -23.90 -0.03
CA ARG A 116 -0.13 -25.37 0.06
C ARG A 116 -1.04 -25.69 1.23
N THR A 117 -2.31 -25.95 0.95
CA THR A 117 -3.16 -26.73 1.84
C THR A 117 -2.51 -28.10 2.02
N GLY A 118 -2.00 -28.37 3.21
CA GLY A 118 -1.90 -29.73 3.75
C GLY A 118 -3.24 -30.13 4.32
#